data_AF-A0AAJ0CIM0-F1
#
_entry.id   AF-A0AAJ0CIM0-F1
#
_cell.length_a   1.000
_cell.length_b   1.000
_cell.length_c   1.000
_cell.angle_alpha   90.00
_cell.angle_beta   90.00
_cell.angle_gamma   90.00
#
_symmetry.space_group_name_H-M   'P 1'
#
loop_
_entity.id
_entity.type
_entity.pdbx_description
1 polymer ?
#
loop_
_entity_poly.entity_id
_entity_poly.type
_entity_poly.pdbx_seq_one_letter_code
_entity_poly.pdbx_strand_id
1 'polypeptide(L)'
;MKQYNFGVEIETIGKPYGGGESFTNVDWYRQLAQKLQNRGIDAVHDDCSRYSKHPEYYGGKWFVTRDGSLKRPRPYVCMEVVSPRLDTTLHVSRILSDFWEAMRVHFNPQRDPSCGGHVHVTPMSHKNKFRLSSLKKIAFAAVAYEDFVSAILPPARRTNQYCKFNSQSVDSGLCETLLWGKSTASLKQVAAEIKGLADETQIYMYMQGSRYVLWNFQNIFPHPKTGRCTGTVEFRGGNQFLNTKGTLAWVAFVLGFITLATKENLLKRFSEYVSPSDPRYTDRLENWWLKVRKAAKKSKMGRHLPEDYRKMISR
;
A
#
# COMPACT_ATOMS: atom_id res chain seq x y z
N MET A 1 16.41 -3.48 -16.08
CA MET A 1 15.62 -3.95 -14.91
C MET A 1 14.77 -2.79 -14.42
N LYS A 2 13.55 -2.99 -13.89
CA LYS A 2 12.77 -1.85 -13.38
C LYS A 2 12.97 -1.75 -11.87
N GLN A 3 13.34 -0.56 -11.44
CA GLN A 3 13.87 -0.28 -10.12
C GLN A 3 12.96 0.72 -9.40
N TYR A 4 12.61 0.42 -8.15
CA TYR A 4 11.73 1.24 -7.32
C TYR A 4 12.35 1.45 -5.94
N ASN A 5 12.10 2.62 -5.36
CA ASN A 5 12.12 2.73 -3.91
C ASN A 5 10.73 2.42 -3.38
N PHE A 6 10.66 1.87 -2.17
CA PHE A 6 9.42 1.65 -1.49
C PHE A 6 9.57 1.76 0.03
N GLY A 7 8.46 2.00 0.71
CA GLY A 7 8.34 1.89 2.15
C GLY A 7 7.10 1.08 2.50
N VAL A 8 7.08 0.46 3.68
CA VAL A 8 5.91 -0.24 4.20
C VAL A 8 5.49 0.38 5.52
N GLU A 9 4.18 0.50 5.71
CA GLU A 9 3.56 0.85 7.00
C GLU A 9 2.81 -0.39 7.47
N ILE A 10 3.07 -0.79 8.71
CA ILE A 10 2.59 -2.02 9.32
C ILE A 10 1.70 -1.64 10.49
N GLU A 11 0.39 -1.63 10.27
CA GLU A 11 -0.60 -1.45 11.34
C GLU A 11 -0.77 -2.81 12.03
N THR A 12 -0.38 -2.93 13.29
CA THR A 12 -0.36 -4.22 13.99
C THR A 12 -0.80 -4.11 15.44
N ILE A 13 -1.41 -5.21 15.91
CA ILE A 13 -1.76 -5.43 17.30
C ILE A 13 -0.89 -6.58 17.80
N GLY A 14 0.01 -6.29 18.73
CA GLY A 14 0.84 -7.29 19.39
C GLY A 14 0.28 -7.67 20.76
N LYS A 15 0.22 -8.96 21.08
CA LYS A 15 0.07 -9.42 22.47
C LYS A 15 1.48 -9.65 23.04
N PRO A 16 1.93 -8.90 24.05
CA PRO A 16 3.22 -9.16 24.68
C PRO A 16 3.26 -10.54 25.33
N TYR A 17 4.43 -11.19 25.34
CA TYR A 17 4.61 -12.47 26.04
C TYR A 17 4.62 -12.35 27.58
N GLY A 18 4.87 -11.14 28.11
CA GLY A 18 4.86 -10.85 29.55
C GLY A 18 4.90 -9.33 29.81
N GLY A 19 4.64 -8.89 31.05
CA GLY A 19 4.71 -7.46 31.43
C GLY A 19 3.65 -6.55 30.80
N GLY A 20 2.61 -7.11 30.17
CA GLY A 20 1.59 -6.35 29.44
C GLY A 20 0.73 -5.41 30.31
N GLU A 21 0.70 -5.63 31.62
CA GLU A 21 -0.02 -4.76 32.57
C GLU A 21 0.88 -3.64 33.13
N SER A 22 2.18 -3.92 33.28
CA SER A 22 3.18 -3.03 33.89
C SER A 22 3.77 -2.02 32.92
N PHE A 23 3.81 -2.33 31.63
CA PHE A 23 4.36 -1.43 30.60
C PHE A 23 3.28 -0.62 29.89
N THR A 24 3.58 0.64 29.61
CA THR A 24 2.77 1.47 28.72
C THR A 24 3.01 1.08 27.26
N ASN A 25 2.16 1.56 26.33
CA ASN A 25 2.41 1.35 24.89
C ASN A 25 3.74 1.97 24.46
N VAL A 26 4.12 3.14 25.00
CA VAL A 26 5.39 3.81 24.69
C VAL A 26 6.57 2.95 25.12
N ASP A 27 6.50 2.32 26.30
CA ASP A 27 7.54 1.41 26.76
C ASP A 27 7.69 0.22 25.81
N TRP A 28 6.58 -0.32 25.32
CA TRP A 28 6.59 -1.38 24.32
C TRP A 28 7.15 -0.94 22.97
N TYR A 29 6.87 0.29 22.53
CA TYR A 29 7.45 0.85 21.31
C TYR A 29 8.97 1.00 21.45
N ARG A 30 9.42 1.51 22.61
CA ARG A 30 10.83 1.61 22.97
C ARG A 30 11.52 0.26 22.94
N GLN A 31 10.90 -0.77 23.52
CA GLN A 31 11.46 -2.12 23.53
C GLN A 31 11.61 -2.69 22.12
N LEU A 32 10.61 -2.50 21.25
CA LEU A 32 10.71 -2.94 19.85
C LEU A 32 11.84 -2.21 19.11
N ALA A 33 11.92 -0.88 19.25
CA ALA A 33 13.00 -0.09 18.65
C ALA A 33 14.38 -0.54 19.16
N GLN A 34 14.53 -0.77 20.47
CA GLN A 34 15.77 -1.27 21.05
C GLN A 34 16.15 -2.66 20.52
N LYS A 35 15.18 -3.56 20.30
CA LYS A 35 15.46 -4.88 19.71
C LYS A 35 15.91 -4.82 18.26
N LEU A 36 15.41 -3.86 17.49
CA LEU A 36 15.92 -3.59 16.15
C LEU A 36 17.36 -3.05 16.24
N GLN A 37 17.63 -2.08 17.12
CA GLN A 37 18.98 -1.52 17.31
C GLN A 37 20.00 -2.59 17.76
N ASN A 38 19.62 -3.50 18.65
CA ASN A 38 20.47 -4.62 19.08
C ASN A 38 20.84 -5.58 17.93
N ARG A 39 20.11 -5.52 16.80
CA ARG A 39 20.40 -6.27 15.57
C ARG A 39 21.14 -5.42 14.52
N GLY A 40 21.62 -4.24 14.90
CA GLY A 40 22.27 -3.29 14.00
C GLY A 40 21.30 -2.61 13.03
N ILE A 41 20.01 -2.54 13.37
CA ILE A 41 18.98 -1.90 12.54
C ILE A 41 18.59 -0.57 13.19
N ASP A 42 18.82 0.53 12.47
CA ASP A 42 18.39 1.85 12.93
C ASP A 42 16.88 1.89 13.13
N ALA A 43 16.47 2.20 14.35
CA ALA A 43 15.07 2.31 14.73
C ALA A 43 14.87 3.37 15.80
N VAL A 44 13.70 3.99 15.82
CA VAL A 44 13.26 4.95 16.84
C VAL A 44 11.79 4.72 17.17
N HIS A 45 11.32 5.30 18.27
CA HIS A 45 9.92 5.24 18.70
C HIS A 45 9.36 6.63 18.93
N ASP A 46 8.04 6.77 18.88
CA ASP A 46 7.32 7.98 19.31
C ASP A 46 6.99 7.91 20.81
N ASP A 47 7.15 9.05 21.49
CA ASP A 47 6.80 9.26 22.89
C ASP A 47 5.29 9.54 23.11
N CYS A 48 4.48 9.40 22.05
CA CYS A 48 3.01 9.47 22.05
C CYS A 48 2.38 10.80 22.51
N SER A 49 3.14 11.91 22.51
CA SER A 49 2.63 13.18 23.03
C SER A 49 1.48 13.77 22.19
N ARG A 50 1.48 13.59 20.85
CA ARG A 50 0.36 13.86 19.91
C ARG A 50 0.54 13.06 18.62
N TYR A 51 -0.56 12.62 17.98
CA TYR A 51 -0.49 12.13 16.58
C TYR A 51 0.06 13.26 15.71
N SER A 52 1.24 13.04 15.15
CA SER A 52 1.87 13.97 14.22
C SER A 52 2.22 13.21 12.94
N LYS A 53 2.08 13.89 11.80
CA LYS A 53 2.65 13.38 10.55
C LYS A 53 4.14 13.71 10.61
N HIS A 54 4.99 12.71 10.55
CA HIS A 54 6.43 12.92 10.56
C HIS A 54 7.06 12.45 9.26
N PRO A 55 7.14 13.34 8.26
CA PRO A 55 7.80 13.04 6.99
C PRO A 55 9.27 12.63 7.14
N GLU A 56 9.92 12.93 8.26
CA GLU A 56 11.24 12.40 8.65
C GLU A 56 11.27 10.88 8.88
N TYR A 57 10.12 10.22 9.01
CA TYR A 57 10.00 8.77 9.21
C TYR A 57 10.50 7.93 8.03
N TYR A 58 10.61 8.53 6.83
CA TYR A 58 11.23 7.86 5.68
C TYR A 58 12.76 8.06 5.62
N GLY A 59 13.35 8.64 6.67
CA GLY A 59 14.76 9.01 6.82
C GLY A 59 15.67 7.87 7.29
N GLY A 60 15.71 6.77 6.54
CA GLY A 60 16.74 5.72 6.68
C GLY A 60 16.61 4.78 7.89
N LYS A 61 15.63 4.97 8.77
CA LYS A 61 15.40 4.14 9.97
C LYS A 61 13.97 3.63 10.08
N TRP A 62 13.77 2.57 10.88
CA TRP A 62 12.44 2.12 11.28
C TRP A 62 11.83 3.06 12.31
N PHE A 63 10.52 3.22 12.27
CA PHE A 63 9.80 4.08 13.17
C PHE A 63 8.61 3.35 13.80
N VAL A 64 8.58 3.25 15.12
CA VAL A 64 7.47 2.63 15.87
C VAL A 64 6.59 3.72 16.46
N THR A 65 5.33 3.79 16.04
CA THR A 65 4.40 4.85 16.43
C THR A 65 3.03 4.32 16.83
N ARG A 66 2.18 5.22 17.29
CA ARG A 66 0.77 4.97 17.57
C ARG A 66 -0.06 5.12 16.29
N ASP A 67 -0.89 4.12 16.03
CA ASP A 67 -2.02 4.26 15.11
C ASP A 67 -3.29 4.72 15.86
N GLY A 68 -3.90 5.82 15.40
CA GLY A 68 -5.11 6.36 16.02
C GLY A 68 -6.39 5.56 15.76
N SER A 69 -6.40 4.75 14.70
CA SER A 69 -7.52 3.90 14.28
C SER A 69 -7.53 2.55 15.01
N LEU A 70 -6.38 2.09 15.50
CA LEU A 70 -6.27 0.84 16.26
C LEU A 70 -6.54 1.04 17.75
N LYS A 71 -7.53 0.31 18.29
CA LYS A 71 -7.89 0.38 19.71
C LYS A 71 -8.18 -1.00 20.27
N ARG A 72 -7.35 -1.47 21.20
CA ARG A 72 -7.59 -2.69 21.97
C ARG A 72 -7.28 -2.42 23.45
N PRO A 73 -8.03 -3.05 24.37
CA PRO A 73 -7.69 -2.97 25.79
C PRO A 73 -6.34 -3.65 26.05
N ARG A 74 -5.70 -3.29 27.16
CA ARG A 74 -4.54 -4.05 27.65
C ARG A 74 -4.90 -5.53 27.84
N PRO A 75 -3.97 -6.48 27.65
CA PRO A 75 -2.52 -6.27 27.45
C PRO A 75 -2.10 -6.04 25.99
N TYR A 76 -3.04 -5.85 25.06
CA TYR A 76 -2.69 -5.67 23.65
C TYR A 76 -2.04 -4.30 23.39
N VAL A 77 -1.03 -4.30 22.53
CA VAL A 77 -0.30 -3.11 22.12
C VAL A 77 -0.62 -2.84 20.66
N CYS A 78 -1.37 -1.76 20.42
CA CYS A 78 -1.63 -1.24 19.07
C CYS A 78 -0.45 -0.39 18.62
N MET A 79 0.06 -0.59 17.41
CA MET A 79 1.14 0.21 16.85
C MET A 79 1.04 0.30 15.34
N GLU A 80 1.57 1.38 14.77
CA GLU A 80 1.98 1.47 13.38
C GLU A 80 3.51 1.41 13.35
N VAL A 81 4.07 0.57 12.48
CA VAL A 81 5.51 0.50 12.28
C VAL A 81 5.84 0.85 10.84
N VAL A 82 6.60 1.93 10.65
CA VAL A 82 6.99 2.46 9.34
C VAL A 82 8.42 2.04 9.03
N SER A 83 8.63 1.45 7.86
CA SER A 83 9.96 1.05 7.41
C SER A 83 10.78 2.25 6.95
N PRO A 84 12.13 2.13 6.96
CA PRO A 84 12.96 3.04 6.17
C PRO A 84 12.59 2.98 4.69
N ARG A 85 13.07 3.95 3.91
CA ARG A 85 13.03 3.85 2.46
C ARG A 85 13.93 2.69 2.01
N LEU A 86 13.31 1.65 1.48
CA LEU A 86 13.96 0.51 0.86
C LEU A 86 14.02 0.69 -0.66
N ASP A 87 14.84 -0.12 -1.33
CA ASP A 87 14.83 -0.20 -2.78
C ASP A 87 15.03 -1.65 -3.25
N THR A 88 14.64 -1.90 -4.50
CA THR A 88 14.65 -3.25 -5.10
C THR A 88 16.05 -3.84 -5.36
N THR A 89 17.13 -3.09 -5.12
CA THR A 89 18.51 -3.60 -5.19
C THR A 89 19.01 -4.18 -3.86
N LEU A 90 18.38 -3.79 -2.75
CA LEU A 90 18.71 -4.30 -1.41
C LEU A 90 18.28 -5.76 -1.21
N HIS A 91 18.83 -6.39 -0.18
CA HIS A 91 18.37 -7.68 0.34
C HIS A 91 17.07 -7.53 1.14
N VAL A 92 16.01 -7.03 0.50
CA VAL A 92 14.72 -6.68 1.14
C VAL A 92 14.10 -7.81 1.94
N SER A 93 14.32 -9.06 1.52
CA SER A 93 13.83 -10.23 2.27
C SER A 93 14.50 -10.38 3.63
N ARG A 94 15.80 -10.07 3.73
CA ARG A 94 16.55 -10.11 4.99
C ARG A 94 16.10 -8.98 5.91
N ILE A 95 16.04 -7.75 5.39
CA ILE A 95 15.61 -6.56 6.17
C ILE A 95 14.23 -6.78 6.80
N LEU A 96 13.27 -7.28 6.02
CA LEU A 96 11.93 -7.58 6.55
C LEU A 96 11.92 -8.80 7.48
N SER A 97 12.81 -9.79 7.27
CA SER A 97 12.96 -10.92 8.19
C SER A 97 13.46 -10.48 9.56
N ASP A 98 14.52 -9.66 9.58
CA ASP A 98 15.10 -9.18 10.84
C ASP A 98 14.09 -8.34 11.63
N PHE A 99 13.26 -7.53 10.95
CA PHE A 99 12.14 -6.83 11.57
C PHE A 99 11.13 -7.80 12.20
N TRP A 100 10.64 -8.78 11.44
CA TRP A 100 9.62 -9.72 11.95
C TRP A 100 10.15 -10.64 13.05
N GLU A 101 11.44 -10.96 13.02
CA GLU A 101 12.11 -11.65 14.12
C GLU A 101 12.16 -10.78 15.38
N ALA A 102 12.56 -9.51 15.26
CA ALA A 102 12.57 -8.57 16.39
C ALA A 102 11.17 -8.39 16.99
N MET A 103 10.13 -8.26 16.14
CA MET A 103 8.74 -8.19 16.56
C MET A 103 8.33 -9.42 17.38
N ARG A 104 8.73 -10.62 16.95
CA ARG A 104 8.40 -11.90 17.61
C ARG A 104 9.21 -12.19 18.87
N VAL A 105 10.19 -11.36 19.23
CA VAL A 105 10.87 -11.48 20.53
C VAL A 105 9.94 -11.05 21.66
N HIS A 106 9.18 -9.97 21.46
CA HIS A 106 8.33 -9.40 22.51
C HIS A 106 6.85 -9.66 22.31
N PHE A 107 6.41 -9.80 21.05
CA PHE A 107 5.00 -9.87 20.72
C PHE A 107 4.65 -11.15 20.01
N ASN A 108 3.47 -11.66 20.31
CA ASN A 108 2.70 -12.49 19.39
C ASN A 108 1.82 -11.56 18.53
N PRO A 109 2.11 -11.33 17.24
CA PRO A 109 1.26 -10.53 16.37
C PRO A 109 -0.13 -11.15 16.23
N GLN A 110 -1.17 -10.37 16.49
CA GLN A 110 -2.55 -10.83 16.51
C GLN A 110 -3.21 -10.66 15.16
N ARG A 111 -4.09 -11.61 14.83
CA ARG A 111 -4.97 -11.47 13.68
C ARG A 111 -6.14 -10.55 14.04
N ASP A 112 -6.27 -9.43 13.35
CA ASP A 112 -7.31 -8.45 13.61
C ASP A 112 -7.76 -7.74 12.31
N PRO A 113 -9.07 -7.66 12.02
CA PRO A 113 -9.60 -6.97 10.84
C PRO A 113 -9.32 -5.46 10.77
N SER A 114 -9.00 -4.83 11.91
CA SER A 114 -8.63 -3.41 11.93
C SER A 114 -7.18 -3.17 11.49
N CYS A 115 -6.33 -4.20 11.53
CA CYS A 115 -4.94 -4.12 11.10
C CYS A 115 -4.82 -4.17 9.57
N GLY A 116 -3.82 -3.46 9.08
CA GLY A 116 -3.59 -3.21 7.69
C GLY A 116 -2.12 -3.02 7.33
N GLY A 117 -1.86 -3.01 6.03
CA GLY A 117 -0.53 -2.80 5.50
C GLY A 117 -0.57 -1.83 4.33
N HIS A 118 0.30 -0.83 4.37
CA HIS A 118 0.49 0.12 3.28
C HIS A 118 1.82 -0.13 2.57
N VAL A 119 1.84 0.10 1.26
CA VAL A 119 3.06 0.07 0.46
C VAL A 119 3.15 1.37 -0.32
N HIS A 120 4.18 2.15 -0.02
CA HIS A 120 4.50 3.40 -0.70
C HIS A 120 5.53 3.12 -1.77
N VAL A 121 5.36 3.62 -2.98
CA VAL A 121 6.28 3.35 -4.09
C VAL A 121 6.67 4.62 -4.82
N THR A 122 7.95 4.73 -5.16
CA THR A 122 8.48 5.71 -6.13
C THR A 122 9.35 4.99 -7.16
N PRO A 123 9.49 5.49 -8.39
CA PRO A 123 10.53 4.99 -9.28
C PRO A 123 11.90 5.43 -8.74
N MET A 124 12.91 4.56 -8.86
CA MET A 124 14.29 5.00 -8.69
C MET A 124 14.64 5.95 -9.83
N SER A 125 14.70 7.23 -9.53
CA SER A 125 15.05 8.30 -10.48
C SER A 125 15.66 9.45 -9.69
N HIS A 126 16.33 10.39 -10.38
CA HIS A 126 16.96 11.53 -9.72
C HIS A 126 16.00 12.32 -8.80
N LYS A 127 14.71 12.40 -9.15
CA LYS A 127 13.69 13.10 -8.34
C LYS A 127 12.90 12.17 -7.42
N ASN A 128 13.13 10.86 -7.47
CA ASN A 128 12.34 9.83 -6.78
C ASN A 128 10.82 10.06 -6.90
N LYS A 129 10.36 10.45 -8.10
CA LYS A 129 8.97 10.80 -8.39
C LYS A 129 8.53 10.20 -9.71
N PHE A 130 7.27 9.80 -9.80
CA PHE A 130 6.69 9.44 -11.08
C PHE A 130 6.53 10.70 -11.94
N ARG A 131 6.80 10.57 -13.24
CA ARG A 131 6.37 11.57 -14.22
C ARG A 131 4.84 11.57 -14.30
N LEU A 132 4.23 12.73 -14.58
CA LEU A 132 2.79 12.85 -14.80
C LEU A 132 2.22 11.78 -15.74
N SER A 133 2.92 11.51 -16.86
CA SER A 133 2.51 10.49 -17.83
C SER A 133 2.49 9.05 -17.28
N SER A 134 3.27 8.76 -16.23
CA SER A 134 3.23 7.49 -15.51
C SER A 134 2.12 7.48 -14.47
N LEU A 135 1.89 8.59 -13.77
CA LEU A 135 0.81 8.75 -12.81
C LEU A 135 -0.56 8.55 -13.47
N LYS A 136 -0.80 9.19 -14.61
CA LYS A 136 -2.03 8.98 -15.41
C LYS A 136 -2.28 7.50 -15.75
N LYS A 137 -1.22 6.76 -16.10
CA LYS A 137 -1.33 5.32 -16.42
C LYS A 137 -1.66 4.49 -15.19
N ILE A 138 -1.03 4.80 -14.05
CA ILE A 138 -1.28 4.13 -12.77
C ILE A 138 -2.70 4.42 -12.29
N ALA A 139 -3.11 5.69 -12.31
CA ALA A 139 -4.46 6.16 -11.98
C ALA A 139 -5.52 5.40 -12.79
N PHE A 140 -5.41 5.38 -14.12
CA PHE A 140 -6.40 4.69 -14.92
C PHE A 140 -6.40 3.16 -14.71
N ALA A 141 -5.23 2.54 -14.56
CA ALA A 141 -5.16 1.11 -14.27
C ALA A 141 -5.75 0.76 -12.90
N ALA A 142 -5.61 1.63 -11.90
CA ALA A 142 -6.21 1.45 -10.57
C ALA A 142 -7.74 1.33 -10.66
N VAL A 143 -8.38 2.10 -11.55
CA VAL A 143 -9.83 2.04 -11.79
C VAL A 143 -10.21 0.85 -12.66
N ALA A 144 -9.52 0.68 -13.80
CA ALA A 144 -9.85 -0.33 -14.80
C ALA A 144 -9.67 -1.78 -14.28
N TYR A 145 -8.75 -1.99 -13.33
CA TYR A 145 -8.53 -3.28 -12.68
C TYR A 145 -9.05 -3.35 -11.26
N GLU A 146 -9.81 -2.37 -10.79
CA GLU A 146 -10.25 -2.31 -9.40
C GLU A 146 -11.03 -3.57 -8.96
N ASP A 147 -11.88 -4.12 -9.84
CA ASP A 147 -12.62 -5.36 -9.55
C ASP A 147 -11.70 -6.59 -9.45
N PHE A 148 -10.66 -6.66 -10.29
CA PHE A 148 -9.63 -7.69 -10.17
C PHE A 148 -8.81 -7.55 -8.89
N VAL A 149 -8.51 -6.31 -8.48
CA VAL A 149 -7.87 -6.05 -7.19
C VAL A 149 -8.80 -6.45 -6.05
N SER A 150 -10.09 -6.14 -6.12
CA SER A 150 -11.09 -6.57 -5.13
C SER A 150 -11.09 -8.09 -4.92
N ALA A 151 -10.95 -8.86 -6.00
CA ALA A 151 -10.91 -10.33 -5.93
C ALA A 151 -9.69 -10.89 -5.16
N ILE A 152 -8.57 -10.16 -5.11
CA ILE A 152 -7.38 -10.58 -4.34
C ILE A 152 -7.35 -10.01 -2.91
N LEU A 153 -8.12 -8.96 -2.64
CA LEU A 153 -8.18 -8.32 -1.32
C LEU A 153 -8.83 -9.26 -0.29
N PRO A 154 -8.35 -9.26 0.96
CA PRO A 154 -9.07 -9.90 2.05
C PRO A 154 -10.46 -9.29 2.23
N PRO A 155 -11.48 -10.08 2.62
CA PRO A 155 -12.85 -9.57 2.80
C PRO A 155 -12.93 -8.32 3.69
N ALA A 156 -12.21 -8.31 4.82
CA ALA A 156 -12.17 -7.18 5.73
C ALA A 156 -11.64 -5.87 5.09
N ARG A 157 -10.79 -5.95 4.05
CA ARG A 157 -10.27 -4.77 3.36
C ARG A 157 -11.21 -4.23 2.29
N ARG A 158 -12.13 -5.05 1.74
CA ARG A 158 -13.04 -4.65 0.65
C ARG A 158 -14.09 -3.62 1.08
N THR A 159 -14.42 -3.59 2.37
CA THR A 159 -15.45 -2.72 2.95
C THR A 159 -14.90 -1.76 4.01
N ASN A 160 -13.58 -1.73 4.21
CA ASN A 160 -12.96 -0.89 5.23
C ASN A 160 -12.94 0.58 4.80
N GLN A 161 -13.50 1.44 5.65
CA GLN A 161 -13.62 2.87 5.38
C GLN A 161 -12.27 3.60 5.18
N TYR A 162 -11.16 3.05 5.67
CA TYR A 162 -9.82 3.64 5.58
C TYR A 162 -9.07 3.28 4.28
N CYS A 163 -9.62 2.38 3.45
CA CYS A 163 -9.04 1.98 2.16
C CYS A 163 -10.12 1.68 1.10
N LYS A 164 -11.12 2.57 0.97
CA LYS A 164 -12.22 2.40 0.01
C LYS A 164 -11.71 2.31 -1.43
N PHE A 165 -12.47 1.66 -2.30
CA PHE A 165 -12.20 1.74 -3.73
C PHE A 165 -12.17 3.20 -4.21
N ASN A 166 -11.26 3.52 -5.14
CA ASN A 166 -11.11 4.88 -5.64
C ASN A 166 -12.41 5.35 -6.33
N SER A 167 -13.10 4.44 -7.02
CA SER A 167 -14.42 4.71 -7.62
C SER A 167 -15.52 5.09 -6.63
N GLN A 168 -15.31 4.80 -5.34
CA GLN A 168 -16.24 5.10 -4.25
C GLN A 168 -15.79 6.31 -3.40
N SER A 169 -14.75 7.02 -3.84
CA SER A 169 -14.29 8.21 -3.13
C SER A 169 -15.27 9.36 -3.39
N VAL A 170 -16.15 9.62 -2.43
CA VAL A 170 -16.99 10.82 -2.40
C VAL A 170 -16.13 12.08 -2.62
N ASP A 171 -16.72 13.08 -3.28
CA ASP A 171 -16.11 14.35 -3.67
C ASP A 171 -14.90 14.22 -4.61
N SER A 172 -14.81 13.11 -5.37
CA SER A 172 -13.82 12.95 -6.44
C SER A 172 -14.48 12.97 -7.81
N GLY A 173 -13.78 13.54 -8.80
CA GLY A 173 -14.25 13.53 -10.19
C GLY A 173 -14.46 12.11 -10.73
N LEU A 174 -13.67 11.14 -10.25
CA LEU A 174 -13.85 9.73 -10.60
C LEU A 174 -15.19 9.17 -10.12
N CYS A 175 -15.61 9.49 -8.90
CA CYS A 175 -16.89 9.06 -8.35
C CYS A 175 -18.06 9.68 -9.12
N GLU A 176 -17.93 10.94 -9.54
CA GLU A 176 -18.92 11.62 -10.39
C GLU A 176 -19.04 10.94 -11.76
N THR A 177 -17.92 10.68 -12.43
CA THR A 177 -17.90 10.00 -13.74
C THR A 177 -18.43 8.57 -13.68
N LEU A 178 -18.26 7.89 -12.53
CA LEU A 178 -18.72 6.52 -12.32
C LEU A 178 -20.03 6.43 -11.52
N LEU A 179 -20.80 7.51 -11.39
CA LEU A 179 -22.05 7.55 -10.61
C LEU A 179 -23.03 6.43 -10.99
N TRP A 180 -23.11 6.12 -12.29
CA TRP A 180 -23.98 5.07 -12.84
C TRP A 180 -23.28 3.71 -13.00
N GLY A 181 -22.12 3.55 -12.38
CA GLY A 181 -21.33 2.33 -12.40
C GLY A 181 -20.34 2.22 -13.56
N LYS A 182 -19.62 1.10 -13.57
CA LYS A 182 -18.58 0.82 -14.58
C LYS A 182 -19.17 0.15 -15.80
N SER A 183 -18.87 0.71 -16.95
CA SER A 183 -19.06 0.13 -18.26
C SER A 183 -17.85 0.43 -19.13
N THR A 184 -17.77 -0.20 -20.30
CA THR A 184 -16.73 0.15 -21.29
C THR A 184 -16.81 1.63 -21.68
N ALA A 185 -18.01 2.20 -21.76
CA ALA A 185 -18.21 3.61 -22.09
C ALA A 185 -17.73 4.53 -20.97
N SER A 186 -18.14 4.28 -19.72
CA SER A 186 -17.71 5.12 -18.59
C SER A 186 -16.21 5.01 -18.33
N LEU A 187 -15.60 3.82 -18.47
CA LEU A 187 -14.13 3.71 -18.36
C LEU A 187 -13.38 4.37 -19.53
N LYS A 188 -13.95 4.44 -20.74
CA LYS A 188 -13.37 5.25 -21.82
C LYS A 188 -13.45 6.75 -21.51
N GLN A 189 -14.54 7.20 -20.89
CA GLN A 189 -14.67 8.58 -20.41
C GLN A 189 -13.63 8.88 -19.32
N VAL A 190 -13.50 8.02 -18.29
CA VAL A 190 -12.44 8.14 -17.27
C VAL A 190 -11.05 8.23 -17.92
N ALA A 191 -10.77 7.40 -18.93
CA ALA A 191 -9.50 7.46 -19.65
C ALA A 191 -9.28 8.79 -20.37
N ALA A 192 -10.33 9.40 -20.94
CA ALA A 192 -10.26 10.70 -21.60
C ALA A 192 -10.02 11.84 -20.59
N GLU A 193 -10.75 11.83 -19.48
CA GLU A 193 -10.61 12.80 -18.39
C GLU A 193 -9.21 12.75 -17.79
N ILE A 194 -8.71 11.56 -17.42
CA ILE A 194 -7.35 11.37 -16.90
C ILE A 194 -6.28 11.85 -17.91
N LYS A 195 -6.49 11.66 -19.21
CA LYS A 195 -5.57 12.19 -20.24
C LYS A 195 -5.52 13.71 -20.23
N GLY A 196 -6.65 14.38 -20.00
CA GLY A 196 -6.79 15.84 -19.98
C GLY A 196 -6.15 16.53 -18.77
N LEU A 197 -5.98 15.84 -17.63
CA LEU A 197 -5.48 16.45 -16.39
C LEU A 197 -4.08 17.07 -16.56
N ALA A 198 -3.88 18.33 -16.19
CA ALA A 198 -2.66 19.07 -16.51
C ALA A 198 -1.47 18.74 -15.59
N ASP A 199 -1.74 18.36 -14.34
CA ASP A 199 -0.72 18.22 -13.29
C ASP A 199 -1.09 17.16 -12.24
N GLU A 200 -0.17 16.94 -11.30
CA GLU A 200 -0.31 15.99 -10.20
C GLU A 200 -1.46 16.31 -9.23
N THR A 201 -1.75 17.59 -9.01
CA THR A 201 -2.85 18.01 -8.11
C THR A 201 -4.20 17.66 -8.72
N GLN A 202 -4.37 17.87 -10.02
CA GLN A 202 -5.58 17.46 -10.75
C GLN A 202 -5.77 15.93 -10.74
N ILE A 203 -4.68 15.15 -10.86
CA ILE A 203 -4.76 13.68 -10.70
C ILE A 203 -5.28 13.32 -9.31
N TYR A 204 -4.76 13.94 -8.26
CA TYR A 204 -5.22 13.70 -6.90
C TYR A 204 -6.70 14.02 -6.73
N MET A 205 -7.14 15.22 -7.09
CA MET A 205 -8.54 15.64 -6.93
C MET A 205 -9.50 14.76 -7.74
N TYR A 206 -9.07 14.33 -8.93
CA TYR A 206 -9.88 13.43 -9.75
C TYR A 206 -9.99 12.03 -9.13
N MET A 207 -8.88 11.48 -8.64
CA MET A 207 -8.83 10.09 -8.16
C MET A 207 -9.38 9.90 -6.74
N GLN A 208 -9.48 10.96 -5.95
CA GLN A 208 -9.91 10.90 -4.55
C GLN A 208 -10.31 12.28 -3.98
N GLY A 209 -11.33 12.28 -3.13
CA GLY A 209 -11.75 13.41 -2.29
C GLY A 209 -11.20 13.34 -0.87
N SER A 210 -10.68 12.18 -0.44
CA SER A 210 -10.01 12.00 0.86
C SER A 210 -8.82 11.05 0.77
N ARG A 211 -8.03 10.93 1.85
CA ARG A 211 -6.90 9.98 1.92
C ARG A 211 -7.31 8.51 2.08
N TYR A 212 -8.58 8.26 2.37
CA TYR A 212 -9.08 6.94 2.78
C TYR A 212 -9.48 6.06 1.59
N VAL A 213 -8.60 6.02 0.59
CA VAL A 213 -8.77 5.26 -0.66
C VAL A 213 -7.70 4.18 -0.80
N LEU A 214 -7.98 3.17 -1.63
CA LEU A 214 -7.15 2.00 -1.86
C LEU A 214 -5.83 2.35 -2.52
N TRP A 215 -5.87 3.16 -3.59
CA TRP A 215 -4.71 3.78 -4.20
C TRP A 215 -4.70 5.26 -3.85
N ASN A 216 -3.85 5.64 -2.90
CA ASN A 216 -3.72 7.00 -2.41
C ASN A 216 -2.61 7.74 -3.18
N PHE A 217 -3.00 8.85 -3.81
CA PHE A 217 -2.18 9.75 -4.59
C PHE A 217 -1.82 11.02 -3.82
N GLN A 218 -2.21 11.20 -2.55
CA GLN A 218 -1.92 12.44 -1.81
C GLN A 218 -0.42 12.79 -1.73
N ASN A 219 0.44 11.78 -1.82
CA ASN A 219 1.88 11.92 -1.64
C ASN A 219 2.64 12.32 -2.92
N ILE A 220 1.97 12.51 -4.07
CA ILE A 220 2.62 12.80 -5.36
C ILE A 220 2.95 14.28 -5.57
N PHE A 221 2.37 15.19 -4.77
CA PHE A 221 2.63 16.63 -4.80
C PHE A 221 2.90 17.18 -3.37
N PRO A 222 3.49 18.38 -3.23
CA PRO A 222 3.71 19.02 -1.94
C PRO A 222 2.43 19.18 -1.13
N HIS A 223 2.45 18.73 0.12
CA HIS A 223 1.34 18.93 1.03
C HIS A 223 1.14 20.43 1.29
N PRO A 224 -0.08 21.00 1.12
CA PRO A 224 -0.29 22.45 1.16
C PRO A 224 0.19 23.11 2.47
N LYS A 225 0.02 22.41 3.61
CA LYS A 225 0.42 22.96 4.92
C LYS A 225 1.90 22.83 5.25
N THR A 226 2.60 21.84 4.67
CA THR A 226 3.98 21.50 5.11
C THR A 226 5.02 21.65 4.00
N GLY A 227 4.59 21.80 2.75
CA GLY A 227 5.46 21.81 1.57
C GLY A 227 6.18 20.48 1.29
N ARG A 228 6.04 19.47 2.16
CA ARG A 228 6.74 18.20 2.05
C ARG A 228 6.03 17.26 1.07
N CYS A 229 6.80 16.48 0.32
CA CYS A 229 6.32 15.55 -0.71
C CYS A 229 7.26 14.34 -0.78
N THR A 230 6.75 13.14 -0.47
CA THR A 230 7.53 11.91 -0.63
C THR A 230 7.57 11.43 -2.09
N GLY A 231 6.63 11.87 -2.92
CA GLY A 231 6.52 11.49 -4.33
C GLY A 231 5.84 10.14 -4.57
N THR A 232 5.34 9.49 -3.52
CA THR A 232 4.90 8.10 -3.57
C THR A 232 3.48 7.96 -4.10
N VAL A 233 3.21 6.86 -4.80
CA VAL A 233 1.86 6.29 -4.88
C VAL A 233 1.76 5.24 -3.77
N GLU A 234 0.70 5.32 -2.97
CA GLU A 234 0.48 4.45 -1.81
C GLU A 234 -0.65 3.46 -2.09
N PHE A 235 -0.40 2.18 -1.86
CA PHE A 235 -1.42 1.15 -1.84
C PHE A 235 -1.78 0.81 -0.41
N ARG A 236 -3.05 0.95 -0.05
CA ARG A 236 -3.57 0.75 1.31
C ARG A 236 -4.34 -0.55 1.47
N GLY A 237 -4.31 -1.44 0.49
CA GLY A 237 -5.10 -2.68 0.48
C GLY A 237 -4.40 -3.90 1.07
N GLY A 238 -3.17 -3.76 1.56
CA GLY A 238 -2.46 -4.87 2.18
C GLY A 238 -3.31 -5.47 3.30
N ASN A 239 -3.26 -6.79 3.48
CA ASN A 239 -3.84 -7.35 4.68
C ASN A 239 -3.04 -6.88 5.91
N GLN A 240 -3.42 -7.37 7.09
CA GLN A 240 -2.51 -7.34 8.22
C GLN A 240 -1.20 -8.07 7.85
N PHE A 241 -0.11 -7.33 7.76
CA PHE A 241 1.19 -7.97 7.62
C PHE A 241 1.49 -8.67 8.95
N LEU A 242 1.68 -9.98 8.93
CA LEU A 242 1.94 -10.80 10.14
C LEU A 242 3.32 -11.44 10.14
N ASN A 243 3.99 -11.43 8.99
CA ASN A 243 5.28 -12.07 8.78
C ASN A 243 5.92 -11.58 7.47
N THR A 244 7.19 -11.91 7.30
CA THR A 244 8.02 -11.53 6.16
C THR A 244 7.41 -11.93 4.82
N LYS A 245 6.82 -13.14 4.75
CA LYS A 245 6.24 -13.69 3.52
C LYS A 245 5.01 -12.88 3.07
N GLY A 246 4.14 -12.52 4.01
CA GLY A 246 2.96 -11.69 3.77
C GLY A 246 3.33 -10.29 3.33
N THR A 247 4.22 -9.62 4.07
CA THR A 247 4.71 -8.28 3.71
C THR A 247 5.32 -8.27 2.31
N LEU A 248 6.21 -9.22 2.01
CA LEU A 248 6.85 -9.31 0.68
C LEU A 248 5.86 -9.62 -0.45
N ALA A 249 4.80 -10.41 -0.18
CA ALA A 249 3.78 -10.71 -1.19
C ALA A 249 3.03 -9.43 -1.61
N TRP A 250 2.63 -8.59 -0.64
CA TRP A 250 1.95 -7.32 -0.93
C TRP A 250 2.90 -6.29 -1.57
N VAL A 251 4.15 -6.18 -1.11
CA VAL A 251 5.16 -5.36 -1.78
C VAL A 251 5.34 -5.81 -3.24
N ALA A 252 5.48 -7.12 -3.46
CA ALA A 252 5.62 -7.67 -4.81
C ALA A 252 4.41 -7.40 -5.69
N PHE A 253 3.20 -7.47 -5.13
CA PHE A 253 1.96 -7.15 -5.83
C PHE A 253 1.96 -5.70 -6.28
N VAL A 254 2.20 -4.76 -5.37
CA VAL A 254 2.15 -3.32 -5.66
C VAL A 254 3.19 -2.92 -6.70
N LEU A 255 4.43 -3.41 -6.56
CA LEU A 255 5.48 -3.18 -7.55
C LEU A 255 5.18 -3.84 -8.90
N GLY A 256 4.57 -5.02 -8.89
CA GLY A 256 4.09 -5.72 -10.09
C GLY A 256 2.98 -4.94 -10.79
N PHE A 257 1.98 -4.49 -10.05
CA PHE A 257 0.84 -3.71 -10.53
C PHE A 257 1.30 -2.40 -11.17
N ILE A 258 2.11 -1.60 -10.48
CA ILE A 258 2.64 -0.34 -11.02
C ILE A 258 3.48 -0.59 -12.29
N THR A 259 4.27 -1.66 -12.29
CA THR A 259 5.04 -2.07 -13.48
C THR A 259 4.13 -2.46 -14.64
N LEU A 260 3.04 -3.17 -14.39
CA LEU A 260 2.06 -3.56 -15.39
C LEU A 260 1.34 -2.32 -15.94
N ALA A 261 0.75 -1.50 -15.07
CA ALA A 261 0.02 -0.30 -15.42
C ALA A 261 0.81 0.62 -16.35
N THR A 262 2.08 0.87 -16.00
CA THR A 262 2.95 1.74 -16.79
C THR A 262 3.35 1.17 -18.16
N LYS A 263 3.41 -0.17 -18.29
CA LYS A 263 3.79 -0.87 -19.52
C LYS A 263 2.63 -1.13 -20.46
N GLU A 264 1.52 -1.61 -19.92
CA GLU A 264 0.31 -1.93 -20.69
C GLU A 264 -0.33 -0.66 -21.23
N ASN A 265 -0.22 0.45 -20.47
CA ASN A 265 -0.66 1.77 -20.91
C ASN A 265 -2.12 1.74 -21.37
N LEU A 266 -2.99 1.29 -20.47
CA LEU A 266 -4.42 1.14 -20.74
C LEU A 266 -5.07 2.43 -21.24
N LEU A 267 -4.55 3.60 -20.89
CA LEU A 267 -5.04 4.88 -21.46
C LEU A 267 -5.09 4.85 -23.00
N LYS A 268 -4.14 4.17 -23.66
CA LYS A 268 -4.12 4.04 -25.11
C LYS A 268 -4.72 2.74 -25.63
N ARG A 269 -4.73 1.69 -24.81
CA ARG A 269 -5.01 0.30 -25.25
C ARG A 269 -6.27 -0.32 -24.65
N PHE A 270 -6.98 0.40 -23.78
CA PHE A 270 -8.19 -0.09 -23.18
C PHE A 270 -9.28 -0.26 -24.23
N SER A 271 -9.79 -1.48 -24.34
CA SER A 271 -10.79 -1.87 -25.33
C SER A 271 -12.15 -2.14 -24.68
N GLU A 272 -12.16 -2.95 -23.61
CA GLU A 272 -13.37 -3.47 -22.98
C GLU A 272 -13.23 -3.54 -21.45
N TYR A 273 -14.36 -3.32 -20.77
CA TYR A 273 -14.57 -3.67 -19.37
C TYR A 273 -15.21 -5.05 -19.27
N VAL A 274 -14.78 -5.85 -18.29
CA VAL A 274 -15.35 -7.18 -17.99
C VAL A 274 -15.81 -7.14 -16.53
N SER A 275 -17.12 -7.12 -16.31
CA SER A 275 -17.71 -7.05 -14.97
C SER A 275 -17.57 -8.39 -14.24
N PRO A 276 -17.66 -8.41 -12.89
CA PRO A 276 -17.71 -9.65 -12.11
C PRO A 276 -18.84 -10.62 -12.49
N SER A 277 -19.90 -10.13 -13.14
CA SER A 277 -21.02 -10.93 -13.65
C SER A 277 -20.81 -11.51 -15.05
N ASP A 278 -19.76 -11.07 -15.78
CA ASP A 278 -19.46 -11.58 -17.11
C ASP A 278 -18.86 -13.02 -17.00
N PRO A 279 -19.33 -14.00 -17.80
CA PRO A 279 -18.79 -15.36 -17.78
C PRO A 279 -17.27 -15.45 -18.01
N ARG A 280 -16.68 -14.47 -18.72
CA ARG A 280 -15.24 -14.41 -19.01
C ARG A 280 -14.42 -13.84 -17.85
N TYR A 281 -15.07 -13.35 -16.78
CA TYR A 281 -14.40 -12.64 -15.70
C TYR A 281 -13.26 -13.44 -15.07
N THR A 282 -13.52 -14.72 -14.77
CA THR A 282 -12.52 -15.60 -14.14
C THR A 282 -11.27 -15.75 -15.01
N ASP A 283 -11.45 -16.07 -16.30
CA ASP A 283 -10.33 -16.22 -17.23
C ASP A 283 -9.53 -14.91 -17.37
N ARG A 284 -10.21 -13.77 -17.36
CA ARG A 284 -9.58 -12.45 -17.47
C ARG A 284 -8.82 -12.09 -16.21
N LEU A 285 -9.35 -12.42 -15.04
CA LEU A 285 -8.70 -12.25 -13.74
C LEU A 285 -7.43 -13.11 -13.64
N GLU A 286 -7.49 -14.38 -14.05
CA GLU A 286 -6.33 -15.28 -14.05
C GLU A 286 -5.23 -14.79 -15.01
N ASN A 287 -5.60 -14.37 -16.21
CA ASN A 287 -4.68 -13.78 -17.17
C ASN A 287 -4.06 -12.47 -16.66
N TRP A 288 -4.85 -11.61 -16.02
CA TRP A 288 -4.35 -10.39 -15.38
C TRP A 288 -3.35 -10.72 -14.27
N TRP A 289 -3.63 -11.72 -13.44
CA TRP A 289 -2.71 -12.14 -12.39
C TRP A 289 -1.36 -12.63 -12.95
N LEU A 290 -1.39 -13.43 -14.02
CA LEU A 290 -0.17 -13.84 -14.73
C LEU A 290 0.64 -12.64 -15.23
N LYS A 291 -0.02 -11.61 -15.77
CA LYS A 291 0.63 -10.35 -16.18
C LYS A 291 1.25 -9.62 -14.99
N VAL A 292 0.56 -9.53 -13.85
CA VAL A 292 1.11 -8.92 -12.61
C VAL A 292 2.34 -9.68 -12.14
N ARG A 293 2.29 -11.01 -12.08
CA ARG A 293 3.46 -11.84 -11.72
C ARG A 293 4.63 -11.63 -12.68
N LYS A 294 4.38 -11.62 -13.99
CA LYS A 294 5.40 -11.34 -15.02
C LYS A 294 5.99 -9.93 -14.87
N ALA A 295 5.17 -8.95 -14.52
CA ALA A 295 5.61 -7.59 -14.25
C ALA A 295 6.49 -7.49 -12.99
N ALA A 296 6.11 -8.16 -11.90
CA ALA A 296 6.88 -8.21 -10.64
C ALA A 296 8.26 -8.88 -10.81
N LYS A 297 8.42 -9.82 -11.76
CA LYS A 297 9.75 -10.38 -12.09
C LYS A 297 10.74 -9.30 -12.58
N LYS A 298 10.26 -8.18 -13.14
CA LYS A 298 11.12 -7.09 -13.64
C LYS A 298 11.81 -6.29 -12.53
N SER A 299 11.35 -6.44 -11.28
CA SER A 299 11.96 -5.89 -10.05
C SER A 299 12.46 -6.99 -9.10
N LYS A 300 12.68 -8.22 -9.60
CA LYS A 300 13.07 -9.41 -8.80
C LYS A 300 12.09 -9.81 -7.69
N MET A 301 10.88 -9.28 -7.69
CA MET A 301 9.88 -9.55 -6.63
C MET A 301 8.89 -10.67 -6.97
N GLY A 302 8.86 -11.12 -8.22
CA GLY A 302 7.85 -12.09 -8.70
C GLY A 302 7.83 -13.43 -7.95
N ARG A 303 8.92 -13.83 -7.29
CA ARG A 303 8.99 -15.05 -6.46
C ARG A 303 8.16 -14.98 -5.18
N HIS A 304 7.83 -13.78 -4.72
CA HIS A 304 7.04 -13.58 -3.50
C HIS A 304 5.53 -13.63 -3.77
N LEU A 305 5.12 -13.59 -5.04
CA LEU A 305 3.72 -13.72 -5.42
C LEU A 305 3.32 -15.20 -5.54
N PRO A 306 2.19 -15.61 -4.95
CA PRO A 306 1.67 -16.95 -5.13
C PRO A 306 1.29 -17.19 -6.59
N GLU A 307 1.27 -18.46 -6.99
CA GLU A 307 0.83 -18.84 -8.33
C GLU A 307 -0.64 -18.52 -8.55
N ASP A 308 -1.47 -18.92 -7.59
CA ASP A 308 -2.90 -18.61 -7.52
C ASP A 308 -3.12 -17.29 -6.75
N TYR A 309 -3.85 -16.35 -7.37
CA TYR A 309 -4.19 -15.06 -6.78
C TYR A 309 -5.01 -15.19 -5.50
N ARG A 310 -5.84 -16.24 -5.36
CA ARG A 310 -6.72 -16.46 -4.21
C ARG A 310 -5.93 -16.60 -2.91
N LYS A 311 -4.68 -17.07 -3.01
CA LYS A 311 -3.78 -17.16 -1.86
C LYS A 311 -3.40 -15.79 -1.28
N MET A 312 -3.51 -14.69 -2.04
CA MET A 312 -3.25 -13.34 -1.52
C MET A 312 -4.13 -12.96 -0.33
N ILE A 313 -5.36 -13.48 -0.26
CA ILE A 313 -6.30 -13.23 0.84
C ILE A 313 -5.69 -13.60 2.21
N SER A 314 -4.85 -14.63 2.24
CA SER A 314 -4.20 -15.13 3.45
C SER A 314 -2.71 -14.83 3.55
N ARG A 315 -2.13 -14.15 2.54
CA ARG A 315 -0.71 -13.75 2.51
C ARG A 315 -0.47 -12.57 3.41
#